data_AF-A0AA39VYF4-F1
#
_entry.id   AF-A0AA39VYF4-F1
#
_cell.length_a   1.000
_cell.length_b   1.000
_cell.length_c   1.000
_cell.angle_alpha   90.00
_cell.angle_beta   90.00
_cell.angle_gamma   90.00
#
_symmetry.space_group_name_H-M   'P 1'
#
loop_
_entity.id
_entity.type
_entity.pdbx_description
1 polymer ?
#
loop_
_entity_poly.entity_id
_entity_poly.type
_entity_poly.pdbx_seq_one_letter_code
_entity_poly.pdbx_strand_id
1 'polypeptide(L)'
;MYFFTSRDRRYPKGYNHRIRAAVGGFWKATASKLAIGDKKNNPIGYKTALVYQRGTFEESTKTDWLMQEYTLPRNTSTSSSTNMKLNTFVLCKIYRKSTE
;
A
#
# COMPACT_ATOMS: atom_id res chain seq x y z
N MET A 1 -0.07 3.16 14.24
CA MET A 1 1.35 3.53 14.01
C MET A 1 1.56 3.85 12.53
N TYR A 2 2.57 4.66 12.19
CA TYR A 2 2.91 5.04 10.82
C TYR A 2 4.34 4.63 10.48
N PHE A 3 4.57 4.13 9.26
CA PHE A 3 5.85 3.61 8.80
C PHE A 3 6.12 4.00 7.36
N PHE A 4 7.37 4.32 7.03
CA PHE A 4 7.82 4.35 5.64
C PHE A 4 8.38 2.98 5.26
N THR A 5 7.99 2.48 4.10
CA THR A 5 8.54 1.23 3.54
C THR A 5 8.81 1.39 2.07
N SER A 6 9.82 0.69 1.56
CA SER A 6 10.09 0.69 0.13
C SER A 6 8.99 -0.07 -0.60
N ARG A 7 8.61 0.45 -1.76
CA ARG A 7 7.72 -0.20 -2.72
C ARG A 7 8.55 -1.20 -3.50
N ASP A 8 8.98 -2.27 -2.84
CA ASP A 8 9.70 -3.33 -3.52
C ASP A 8 8.74 -4.00 -4.51
N ARG A 9 8.98 -3.75 -5.80
CA ARG A 9 8.16 -4.24 -6.90
C ARG A 9 8.66 -5.64 -7.23
N ARG A 10 8.67 -6.54 -6.24
CA ARG A 10 9.17 -7.93 -6.34
C ARG A 10 8.37 -8.81 -7.30
N TYR A 11 7.40 -8.26 -8.01
CA TYR A 11 6.55 -9.01 -8.89
C TYR A 11 6.61 -8.49 -10.33
N PRO A 12 7.10 -9.32 -11.27
CA PRO A 12 6.97 -9.10 -12.70
C PRO A 12 5.50 -8.89 -13.10
N LYS A 13 5.28 -8.22 -14.24
CA LYS A 13 3.94 -7.95 -14.78
C LYS A 13 3.08 -9.22 -14.74
N GLY A 14 1.95 -9.17 -14.04
CA GLY A 14 0.98 -10.28 -13.97
C GLY A 14 0.72 -10.81 -12.55
N TYR A 15 1.68 -10.73 -11.63
CA TYR A 15 1.39 -11.09 -10.23
C TYR A 15 0.56 -9.98 -9.56
N ASN A 16 -0.40 -10.38 -8.74
CA ASN A 16 -1.35 -9.48 -8.09
C ASN A 16 -0.62 -8.43 -7.24
N HIS A 17 -0.50 -7.21 -7.78
CA HIS A 17 -0.06 -5.98 -7.08
C HIS A 17 -0.88 -5.61 -5.83
N ARG A 18 -1.85 -6.46 -5.49
CA ARG A 18 -2.78 -6.37 -4.37
C ARG A 18 -2.33 -7.18 -3.15
N ILE A 19 -1.24 -7.96 -3.24
CA ILE A 19 -0.74 -8.81 -2.16
C ILE A 19 0.67 -8.38 -1.76
N ARG A 20 0.91 -8.17 -0.46
CA ARG A 20 2.25 -7.97 0.12
C ARG A 20 2.54 -9.09 1.11
N ALA A 21 3.60 -9.85 0.86
CA ALA A 21 4.06 -10.87 1.80
C ALA A 21 4.55 -10.24 3.11
N ALA A 22 4.32 -10.95 4.21
CA ALA A 22 4.86 -10.62 5.53
C ALA A 22 5.24 -11.92 6.24
N VAL A 23 5.98 -11.82 7.35
CA VAL A 23 6.32 -13.01 8.13
C VAL A 23 5.05 -13.62 8.71
N GLY A 24 4.78 -14.89 8.38
CA GLY A 24 3.61 -15.63 8.87
C GLY A 24 2.27 -15.26 8.22
N GLY A 25 2.26 -14.56 7.08
CA GLY A 25 1.04 -14.19 6.39
C GLY A 25 1.22 -13.20 5.24
N PHE A 26 0.15 -12.51 4.87
CA PHE A 26 0.20 -11.52 3.81
C PHE A 26 -0.86 -10.43 4.00
N TRP A 27 -0.58 -9.25 3.45
CA TRP A 27 -1.52 -8.15 3.35
C TRP A 27 -2.22 -8.20 2.00
N LYS A 28 -3.55 -8.25 2.01
CA LYS A 28 -4.38 -8.27 0.80
C LYS A 28 -5.17 -6.97 0.69
N ALA A 29 -5.12 -6.31 -0.46
CA ALA A 29 -5.92 -5.12 -0.72
C ALA A 29 -7.41 -5.47 -0.68
N THR A 30 -8.17 -4.74 0.14
CA THR A 30 -9.61 -4.93 0.32
C THR A 30 -10.43 -3.93 -0.49
N ALA A 31 -9.81 -2.84 -0.93
CA ALA A 31 -10.48 -1.79 -1.68
C ALA A 31 -9.61 -1.32 -2.85
N SER A 32 -10.27 -0.76 -3.86
CA SER A 32 -9.62 -0.04 -4.95
C SER A 32 -8.89 1.20 -4.43
N LYS A 33 -7.90 1.66 -5.18
CA LYS A 33 -7.16 2.87 -4.87
C LYS A 33 -8.10 4.08 -4.88
N LEU A 34 -8.11 4.84 -3.79
CA LEU A 34 -8.85 6.09 -3.67
C LEU A 34 -7.90 7.27 -3.85
N ALA A 35 -8.28 8.24 -4.67
CA ALA A 35 -7.50 9.47 -4.82
C ALA A 35 -7.62 10.33 -3.55
N ILE A 36 -6.52 10.99 -3.18
CA ILE A 36 -6.47 11.98 -2.12
C ILE A 36 -6.31 13.34 -2.80
N GLY A 37 -7.29 14.23 -2.58
CA GLY A 37 -7.29 15.59 -3.10
C GLY A 37 -6.61 16.58 -2.17
N ASP A 38 -6.02 17.65 -2.72
CA ASP A 38 -5.73 18.88 -1.98
C ASP A 38 -7.01 19.71 -1.74
N LYS A 39 -6.87 20.93 -1.22
CA LYS A 39 -7.99 21.86 -1.00
C LYS A 39 -8.75 22.23 -2.29
N LYS A 40 -8.13 22.07 -3.45
CA LYS A 40 -8.69 22.32 -4.79
C LYS A 40 -9.09 21.03 -5.51
N ASN A 41 -9.09 19.90 -4.80
CA ASN A 41 -9.38 18.56 -5.32
C ASN A 41 -8.39 18.03 -6.36
N ASN A 42 -7.17 18.59 -6.42
CA ASN A 42 -6.10 18.04 -7.26
C ASN A 42 -5.55 16.76 -6.61
N PRO A 43 -5.32 15.68 -7.38
CA PRO A 43 -4.81 14.42 -6.83
C PRO A 43 -3.36 14.57 -6.36
N ILE A 44 -3.16 14.57 -5.05
CA ILE A 44 -1.84 14.63 -4.40
C ILE A 44 -1.32 13.25 -3.98
N GLY A 45 -2.14 12.21 -4.12
CA GLY A 45 -1.78 10.84 -3.79
C GLY A 45 -2.94 9.88 -3.90
N TYR A 46 -2.67 8.64 -3.52
CA TYR A 46 -3.66 7.57 -3.48
C TYR A 46 -3.57 6.83 -2.16
N LYS A 47 -4.73 6.37 -1.67
CA LYS A 47 -4.88 5.53 -0.48
C LYS A 47 -5.43 4.16 -0.88
N THR A 48 -4.81 3.09 -0.38
CA THR A 48 -5.32 1.72 -0.51
C THR A 48 -5.49 1.12 0.87
N ALA A 49 -6.60 0.42 1.10
CA ALA A 49 -6.80 -0.35 2.33
C ALA A 49 -6.41 -1.82 2.11
N LEU A 50 -5.65 -2.38 3.06
CA LEU A 50 -5.26 -3.77 3.09
C LEU A 50 -5.63 -4.40 4.43
N VAL A 51 -5.98 -5.68 4.40
CA VAL A 51 -6.19 -6.51 5.58
C VAL A 51 -5.08 -7.55 5.68
N TYR A 52 -4.61 -7.81 6.90
CA TYR A 52 -3.67 -8.89 7.14
C TYR A 52 -4.42 -10.21 7.26
N GLN A 53 -3.96 -11.19 6.49
CA GLN A 53 -4.38 -12.58 6.60
C GLN A 53 -3.19 -13.38 7.13
N ARG A 54 -3.38 -14.08 8.24
CA ARG A 54 -2.36 -14.94 8.85
C ARG A 54 -2.45 -16.33 8.23
N GLY A 55 -1.31 -16.93 7.88
CA GLY A 55 -1.24 -18.25 7.25
C GLY A 55 -0.81 -18.22 5.78
N THR A 56 -0.94 -19.36 5.10
CA THR A 56 -0.61 -19.49 3.67
C THR A 56 -1.75 -18.97 2.80
N PHE A 57 -1.53 -18.86 1.49
CA PHE A 57 -2.60 -18.42 0.58
C PHE A 57 -3.82 -19.36 0.60
N GLU A 58 -3.59 -20.66 0.81
CA GLU A 58 -4.63 -21.72 0.82
C GLU A 58 -5.34 -21.81 2.17
N GLU A 59 -4.61 -21.65 3.27
CA GLU A 59 -5.13 -21.73 4.65
C GLU A 59 -4.83 -20.45 5.41
N SER A 60 -5.58 -19.38 5.13
CA SER A 60 -5.44 -18.11 5.83
C SER A 60 -6.67 -17.69 6.62
N THR A 61 -6.42 -17.14 7.81
CA THR A 61 -7.44 -16.52 8.66
C THR A 61 -7.33 -15.00 8.55
N LYS A 62 -8.46 -14.36 8.24
CA LYS A 62 -8.57 -12.90 8.25
C LYS A 62 -8.39 -12.39 9.68
N THR A 63 -7.57 -11.37 9.86
CA THR A 63 -7.34 -10.74 11.16
C THR A 63 -7.94 -9.33 11.20
N ASP A 64 -7.99 -8.75 12.40
CA ASP A 64 -8.41 -7.36 12.62
C ASP A 64 -7.33 -6.32 12.30
N TRP A 65 -6.16 -6.77 11.85
CA TRP A 65 -5.08 -5.89 11.46
C TRP A 65 -5.34 -5.29 10.08
N LEU A 66 -5.31 -3.97 10.04
CA LEU A 66 -5.52 -3.16 8.86
C LEU A 66 -4.30 -2.30 8.57
N MET A 67 -4.05 -2.12 7.28
CA MET A 67 -3.05 -1.21 6.76
C MET A 67 -3.71 -0.25 5.79
N GLN A 68 -3.38 1.04 5.92
CA GLN A 68 -3.65 2.05 4.91
C GLN A 68 -2.33 2.43 4.27
N GLU A 69 -2.19 2.11 2.98
CA GLU A 69 -1.03 2.47 2.19
C GLU A 69 -1.31 3.75 1.43
N TYR A 70 -0.40 4.72 1.55
CA TYR A 70 -0.44 6.01 0.91
C TYR A 70 0.70 6.09 -0.11
N THR A 71 0.35 6.36 -1.37
CA THR A 71 1.30 6.43 -2.49
C THR A 71 1.21 7.77 -3.18
N LEU A 72 2.36 8.33 -3.58
CA LEU A 72 2.38 9.54 -4.40
C LEU A 72 1.92 9.23 -5.84
N PRO A 73 1.36 10.22 -6.56
CA PRO A 73 1.13 10.12 -7.99
C PRO A 73 2.46 9.93 -8.70
N ARG A 74 2.49 9.09 -9.73
CA ARG A 74 3.70 8.93 -10.53
C ARG A 74 3.85 10.19 -11.39
N ASN A 75 4.84 11.03 -11.11
CA ASN A 75 5.19 12.12 -12.03
C ASN A 75 5.52 11.52 -13.39
N THR A 76 4.68 11.82 -14.39
CA THR A 76 4.89 11.47 -15.80
C THR A 76 5.76 12.50 -16.52
N SER A 77 6.07 13.63 -15.88
CA SER A 77 6.93 14.69 -16.39
C SER A 77 8.42 14.44 -16.08
N THR A 78 9.12 14.03 -17.14
CA THR A 78 10.42 14.56 -17.61
C THR A 78 11.66 14.57 -16.68
N SER A 79 12.64 13.76 -17.09
CA SER A 79 14.04 14.18 -17.32
C SER A 79 14.68 15.15 -16.31
N SER A 80 14.76 14.77 -15.04
CA SER A 80 15.73 15.37 -14.11
C SER A 80 16.22 14.31 -13.12
N SER A 81 17.52 14.07 -13.18
CA SER A 81 18.29 13.00 -12.55
C SER A 81 18.41 13.07 -11.02
N THR A 82 17.53 13.81 -10.33
CA THR A 82 17.68 14.10 -8.89
C THR A 82 16.49 13.72 -8.00
N ASN A 83 15.31 13.38 -8.55
CA ASN A 83 14.09 13.15 -7.74
C ASN A 83 13.52 11.72 -7.74
N MET A 84 14.26 10.71 -8.24
CA MET A 84 13.74 9.34 -8.37
C MET A 84 13.60 8.55 -7.05
N LYS A 85 14.17 9.01 -5.93
CA LYS A 85 14.21 8.25 -4.67
C LYS A 85 12.93 8.31 -3.83
N LEU A 86 12.07 9.34 -3.97
CA LEU A 86 10.83 9.43 -3.17
C LEU A 86 9.68 8.59 -3.78
N ASN A 87 9.70 8.36 -5.09
CA ASN A 87 8.74 7.48 -5.78
C ASN A 87 8.88 6.00 -5.39
N THR A 88 9.96 5.63 -4.70
CA THR A 88 10.20 4.26 -4.25
C THR A 88 9.70 3.98 -2.84
N PHE A 89 9.21 4.98 -2.10
CA PHE A 89 8.68 4.77 -0.75
C PHE A 89 7.16 4.95 -0.71
N VAL A 90 6.52 4.24 0.22
CA VAL A 90 5.11 4.41 0.56
C VAL A 90 5.00 4.65 2.06
N LEU A 91 3.98 5.41 2.47
CA LEU A 91 3.63 5.59 3.87
C LEU A 91 2.53 4.58 4.21
N CYS A 92 2.75 3.77 5.24
CA CYS A 92 1.80 2.80 5.73
C CYS A 92 1.33 3.18 7.13
N LYS A 93 0.01 3.28 7.32
CA LYS A 93 -0.60 3.34 8.66
C LYS A 93 -1.10 1.95 9.02
N ILE A 94 -0.58 1.37 10.10
CA ILE A 94 -1.03 0.08 10.62
C ILE A 94 -1.83 0.30 11.90
N TYR A 95 -2.98 -0.36 11.99
CA TYR A 95 -3.89 -0.30 13.14
C TYR A 95 -4.72 -1.59 13.24
N ARG A 96 -5.23 -1.88 14.43
CA ARG A 96 -6.17 -2.97 14.67
C ARG A 96 -7.57 -2.39 14.78
N LYS A 97 -8.58 -3.04 14.18
CA LYS A 97 -9.97 -2.71 14.51
C LYS A 97 -10.20 -3.03 15.99
N SER A 98 -10.89 -2.14 16.69
CA SER A 98 -11.48 -2.53 17.97
C SER A 98 -12.62 -3.47 17.65
N THR A 99 -12.53 -4.70 18.12
CA THR A 99 -13.68 -5.58 18.24
C THR A 99 -14.46 -5.06 19.43
N GLU A 100 -15.58 -4.37 19.17
CA GLU A 100 -16.65 -4.22 20.18
C GLU A 100 -17.31 -5.57 20.44
#